data_AF-A0A6P0YWS6-F1
#
_entry.id   AF-A0A6P0YWS6-F1
#
_cell.length_a   1.000
_cell.length_b   1.000
_cell.length_c   1.000
_cell.angle_alpha   90.00
_cell.angle_beta   90.00
_cell.angle_gamma   90.00
#
_symmetry.space_group_name_H-M   'P 1'
#
loop_
_entity.id
_entity.type
_entity.pdbx_description
1 polymer ?
#
loop_
_entity_poly.entity_id
_entity_poly.type
_entity_poly.pdbx_seq_one_letter_code
_entity_poly.pdbx_strand_id
1 'polypeptide(L)'
;MPTAKLKERMAQLCQQYGLKFIETEESYTSKSSFLEGDFLPKFGEKPERWKPSGRRVSRGMYRTKNGTEVNADINGAANILRKVEIQLS
;
A
#
# COMPACT_ATOMS: atom_id res chain seq x y z
N MET A 1 -6.67 -4.65 16.93
CA MET A 1 -5.21 -4.75 17.14
C MET A 1 -4.72 -3.44 17.75
N PRO A 2 -3.84 -3.44 18.77
CA PRO A 2 -3.28 -2.22 19.34
C PRO A 2 -2.16 -1.66 18.45
N THR A 3 -2.51 -1.18 17.26
CA THR A 3 -1.57 -0.71 16.22
C THR A 3 -0.86 0.60 16.58
N ALA A 4 -1.45 1.44 17.43
CA ALA A 4 -0.86 2.73 17.83
C ALA A 4 0.49 2.58 18.55
N LYS A 5 0.56 1.68 19.54
CA LYS A 5 1.80 1.43 20.31
C LYS A 5 2.93 0.92 19.43
N LEU A 6 2.63 0.05 18.46
CA LEU A 6 3.63 -0.47 17.53
C LEU A 6 4.19 0.65 16.65
N LYS A 7 3.30 1.51 16.11
CA LYS A 7 3.68 2.65 15.28
C LYS A 7 4.59 3.62 16.03
N GLU A 8 4.22 3.98 17.26
CA GLU A 8 5.03 4.83 18.13
C GLU A 8 6.43 4.26 18.36
N ARG A 9 6.53 2.95 18.65
CA ARG A 9 7.83 2.29 18.82
C ARG A 9 8.66 2.29 17.55
N MET A 10 8.05 2.07 16.39
CA MET A 10 8.76 2.16 15.11
C MET A 10 9.29 3.57 14.86
N ALA A 11 8.47 4.60 15.07
CA ALA A 11 8.88 6.00 14.89
C ALA A 11 10.06 6.36 15.82
N GLN A 12 10.00 5.95 17.08
CA GLN A 12 11.08 6.16 18.06
C GLN A 12 12.39 5.48 17.63
N LEU A 13 12.34 4.22 17.19
CA LEU A 13 13.52 3.49 16.71
C LEU A 13 14.08 4.13 15.44
N CYS A 14 13.24 4.50 14.49
CA CYS A 14 13.68 5.21 13.29
C CYS A 14 14.42 6.50 13.66
N GLN A 15 13.87 7.31 14.56
CA GLN A 15 14.53 8.52 15.06
C GLN A 15 15.88 8.23 15.70
N GLN A 16 15.98 7.18 16.54
CA GLN A 16 17.22 6.80 17.23
C GLN A 16 18.35 6.44 16.26
N TYR A 17 18.02 5.79 15.14
CA TYR A 17 19.00 5.36 14.13
C TYR A 17 19.13 6.35 12.95
N GLY A 18 18.52 7.54 13.02
CA GLY A 18 18.58 8.54 11.94
C GLY A 18 17.79 8.15 10.68
N LEU A 19 16.84 7.23 10.79
CA LEU A 19 15.95 6.82 9.70
C LEU A 19 14.71 7.74 9.65
N LYS A 20 14.31 8.13 8.44
CA LYS A 20 13.09 8.92 8.24
C LYS A 20 11.86 8.01 8.33
N PHE A 21 11.01 8.25 9.33
CA PHE A 21 9.71 7.62 9.43
C PHE A 21 8.66 8.47 8.70
N ILE A 22 7.91 7.87 7.76
CA ILE A 22 6.87 8.56 7.00
C ILE A 22 5.57 7.78 7.16
N GLU A 23 4.54 8.47 7.62
CA GLU A 23 3.21 7.90 7.74
C GLU A 23 2.39 8.17 6.48
N THR A 24 1.73 7.14 5.96
CA THR A 24 0.79 7.25 4.85
C THR A 24 -0.43 6.38 5.09
N GLU A 25 -1.52 6.68 4.41
CA GLU A 25 -2.80 5.98 4.55
C GLU A 25 -2.91 4.78 3.59
N GLU A 26 -3.57 3.71 4.04
CA GLU A 26 -3.59 2.42 3.34
C GLU A 26 -4.74 2.28 2.33
N SER A 27 -5.50 3.33 2.01
CA SER A 27 -6.67 3.16 1.14
C SER A 27 -6.28 2.59 -0.23
N TYR A 28 -7.05 1.59 -0.66
CA TYR A 28 -6.95 0.94 -1.96
C TYR A 28 -5.65 0.19 -2.26
N THR A 29 -4.69 0.10 -1.33
CA THR A 29 -3.38 -0.56 -1.56
C THR A 29 -3.49 -2.07 -1.74
N SER A 30 -4.48 -2.71 -1.11
CA SER A 30 -4.75 -4.16 -1.26
C SER A 30 -5.60 -4.52 -2.48
N LYS A 31 -6.18 -3.52 -3.15
CA LYS A 31 -7.06 -3.70 -4.31
C LYS A 31 -6.34 -3.40 -5.62
N SER A 32 -5.57 -2.31 -5.62
CA SER A 32 -4.81 -1.82 -6.77
C SER A 32 -3.66 -2.77 -7.10
N SER A 33 -3.37 -2.93 -8.38
CA SER A 33 -2.23 -3.71 -8.81
C SER A 33 -0.98 -2.85 -8.84
N PHE A 34 0.05 -3.29 -8.12
CA PHE A 34 1.35 -2.62 -8.15
C PHE A 34 2.00 -2.72 -9.53
N LEU A 35 1.96 -3.91 -10.14
CA LEU A 35 2.69 -4.21 -11.39
C LEU A 35 2.15 -3.45 -12.61
N GLU A 36 0.84 -3.22 -12.66
CA GLU A 36 0.18 -2.42 -13.69
C GLU A 36 0.21 -0.93 -13.37
N GLY A 37 0.76 -0.54 -12.22
CA GLY A 37 0.90 0.86 -11.84
C GLY A 37 -0.44 1.54 -11.54
N ASP A 38 -1.45 0.80 -11.07
CA ASP A 38 -2.80 1.33 -10.84
C ASP A 38 -2.77 2.64 -10.04
N PHE A 39 -3.69 3.54 -10.39
CA PHE A 39 -3.90 4.78 -9.64
C PHE A 39 -4.35 4.46 -8.21
N LEU A 40 -3.68 5.07 -7.23
CA LEU A 40 -3.92 4.90 -5.80
C LEU A 40 -4.66 6.14 -5.24
N PRO A 41 -6.00 6.17 -5.26
CA PRO A 41 -6.73 7.29 -4.72
C PRO A 41 -6.52 7.41 -3.22
N LYS A 42 -6.63 8.65 -2.72
CA LYS A 42 -6.72 8.89 -1.29
C LYS A 42 -8.09 8.49 -0.75
N PHE A 43 -8.19 8.33 0.56
CA PHE A 43 -9.48 8.12 1.22
C PHE A 43 -10.45 9.25 0.86
N GLY A 44 -11.64 8.91 0.37
CA GLY A 44 -12.65 9.89 -0.09
C GLY A 44 -12.42 10.46 -1.49
N GLU A 45 -11.22 10.34 -2.07
CA GLU A 45 -10.87 10.91 -3.38
C GLU A 45 -10.94 9.87 -4.52
N LYS A 46 -11.67 8.77 -4.32
CA LYS A 46 -11.82 7.72 -5.34
C LYS A 46 -12.73 8.19 -6.47
N PRO A 47 -12.24 8.23 -7.73
CA PRO A 47 -13.08 8.55 -8.89
C PRO A 47 -14.24 7.56 -9.06
N GLU A 48 -15.38 8.04 -9.56
CA GLU A 48 -16.61 7.24 -9.72
C GLU A 48 -16.39 5.97 -10.56
N ARG A 49 -15.57 6.06 -11.61
CA ARG A 49 -15.26 4.94 -12.53
C ARG A 49 -13.98 4.19 -12.19
N TRP A 50 -13.39 4.45 -11.02
CA TRP A 50 -12.15 3.78 -10.63
C TRP A 50 -12.38 2.27 -10.45
N LYS A 51 -11.55 1.47 -11.12
CA LYS A 51 -11.50 0.02 -10.98
C LYS A 51 -10.04 -0.42 -10.98
N PRO A 52 -9.63 -1.31 -10.07
CA PRO A 52 -8.30 -1.89 -10.11
C PRO A 52 -8.18 -2.80 -11.33
N SER A 53 -6.97 -2.91 -11.87
CA SER A 53 -6.67 -3.79 -13.00
C SER A 53 -6.54 -5.26 -12.57
N GLY A 54 -6.09 -5.51 -11.35
CA GLY A 54 -6.01 -6.82 -10.71
C GLY A 54 -7.05 -7.03 -9.61
N ARG A 55 -6.96 -8.16 -8.92
CA ARG A 55 -7.85 -8.52 -7.82
C ARG A 55 -7.17 -9.42 -6.79
N ARG A 56 -7.54 -9.24 -5.52
CA ARG A 56 -7.23 -10.23 -4.47
C ARG A 56 -8.10 -11.47 -4.68
N VAL A 57 -7.48 -12.64 -4.76
CA VAL A 57 -8.18 -13.92 -4.99
C VAL A 57 -8.47 -14.62 -3.68
N SER A 58 -7.50 -14.63 -2.76
CA SER A 58 -7.62 -15.24 -1.44
C SER A 58 -6.63 -14.61 -0.46
N ARG A 59 -6.57 -15.12 0.78
CA ARG A 59 -5.54 -14.73 1.74
C ARG A 59 -4.17 -15.10 1.17
N GLY A 60 -3.27 -14.13 1.10
CA GLY A 60 -1.93 -14.30 0.55
C GLY A 60 -1.84 -14.28 -0.98
N MET A 61 -2.95 -14.28 -1.72
CA MET A 61 -2.93 -14.36 -3.20
C MET A 61 -3.57 -13.14 -3.86
N TYR A 62 -2.79 -12.45 -4.71
CA TYR A 62 -3.25 -11.39 -5.59
C TYR A 62 -3.02 -11.79 -7.04
N ARG A 63 -4.01 -11.59 -7.90
CA ARG A 63 -3.91 -11.85 -9.32
C ARG A 63 -3.93 -10.54 -10.10
N THR A 64 -2.87 -10.33 -10.85
CA THR A 64 -2.66 -9.18 -11.75
C THR A 64 -3.57 -9.27 -12.99
N LYS A 65 -3.57 -8.23 -13.83
CA LYS A 65 -4.41 -8.14 -15.03
C LYS A 65 -4.07 -9.25 -16.04
N ASN A 66 -2.79 -9.60 -16.16
CA ASN A 66 -2.33 -10.64 -17.09
C ASN A 66 -2.50 -12.08 -16.54
N GLY A 67 -3.07 -12.22 -15.34
CA GLY A 67 -3.29 -13.53 -14.71
C GLY A 67 -2.14 -14.03 -13.84
N THR A 68 -1.01 -13.30 -13.77
CA THR A 68 0.10 -13.64 -12.86
C THR A 68 -0.35 -13.52 -11.41
N GLU A 69 -0.01 -14.52 -10.61
CA GLU A 69 -0.29 -14.54 -9.19
C GLU A 69 0.95 -14.10 -8.38
N VAL A 70 0.74 -13.17 -7.47
CA VAL A 70 1.75 -12.63 -6.57
C VAL A 70 1.24 -12.64 -5.14
N ASN A 71 2.15 -12.54 -4.19
CA ASN A 71 1.76 -12.45 -2.79
C ASN A 71 0.97 -11.15 -2.53
N ALA A 72 -0.21 -11.27 -1.93
CA ALA A 72 -1.09 -10.13 -1.69
C ALA A 72 -0.51 -9.09 -0.71
N ASP A 73 0.26 -9.53 0.28
CA ASP A 73 0.89 -8.64 1.27
C ASP A 73 2.06 -7.89 0.64
N ILE A 74 2.84 -8.54 -0.24
CA ILE A 74 3.87 -7.88 -1.05
C ILE A 74 3.26 -6.83 -1.97
N ASN A 75 2.17 -7.14 -2.68
CA ASN A 75 1.47 -6.16 -3.52
C ASN A 75 0.98 -4.94 -2.70
N GLY A 76 0.39 -5.19 -1.53
CA GLY A 76 -0.03 -4.14 -0.61
C GLY A 76 1.13 -3.26 -0.13
N ALA A 77 2.22 -3.87 0.33
CA ALA A 77 3.42 -3.16 0.78
C ALA A 77 4.06 -2.33 -0.34
N ALA A 78 4.13 -2.86 -1.56
CA ALA A 78 4.67 -2.15 -2.71
C ALA A 78 3.82 -0.92 -3.08
N ASN A 79 2.49 -1.01 -2.95
CA ASN A 79 1.60 0.15 -3.13
C ASN A 79 1.74 1.20 -2.02
N ILE A 80 2.07 0.82 -0.78
CA ILE A 80 2.41 1.77 0.29
C ILE A 80 3.68 2.55 -0.08
N LEU A 81 4.71 1.86 -0.59
CA LEU A 81 5.93 2.51 -1.06
C LEU A 81 5.64 3.56 -2.15
N ARG A 82 4.80 3.23 -3.14
CA ARG A 82 4.38 4.20 -4.18
C ARG A 82 3.63 5.41 -3.62
N LYS A 83 2.76 5.23 -2.62
CA LYS A 83 2.09 6.35 -1.96
C LYS A 83 3.08 7.28 -1.26
N VAL A 84 4.09 6.71 -0.59
CA VAL A 84 5.14 7.50 0.09
C VAL A 84 6.03 8.21 -0.93
N GLU A 85 6.39 7.55 -2.04
CA GLU A 85 7.17 8.15 -3.13
C GLU A 85 6.47 9.42 -3.67
N ILE A 86 5.17 9.36 -3.93
CA ILE A 86 4.36 10.51 -4.39
C ILE A 86 4.37 11.66 -3.35
N GLN A 87 4.49 11.37 -2.05
CA GLN A 87 4.57 12.41 -1.01
C GLN A 87 5.94 13.06 -0.89
N LEU A 88 7.00 12.39 -1.37
CA LEU A 88 8.38 12.84 -1.30
C LEU A 88 8.84 13.56 -2.57
N SER A 89 8.07 13.41 -3.65
CA SER A 89 8.26 14.07 -4.95
C SER A 89 7.70 15.48 -4.92
#